data_AF-A0A2E8MDF5-F1
#
_entry.id   AF-A0A2E8MDF5-F1
#
_cell.length_a   1.000
_cell.length_b   1.000
_cell.length_c   1.000
_cell.angle_alpha   90.00
_cell.angle_beta   90.00
_cell.angle_gamma   90.00
#
_symmetry.space_group_name_H-M   'P 1'
#
loop_
_entity.id
_entity.type
_entity.pdbx_description
1 polymer ?
#
loop_
_entity_poly.entity_id
_entity_poly.type
_entity_poly.pdbx_seq_one_letter_code
_entity_poly.pdbx_strand_id
1 'polypeptide(L)' 'MTEEQQTDLGIKIEELKSEHRALDKELQDIVAGTGTADQLMIKRLKKRKLVLKDAFTSLESKLIPNLLA' A
#
# COMPACT_ATOMS: atom_id res chain seq x y z
N MET A 1 -5.18 4.85 24.13
CA MET A 1 -5.55 5.30 22.77
C MET A 1 -7.07 5.24 22.73
N THR A 2 -7.75 6.32 22.36
CA THR A 2 -9.22 6.34 22.28
C THR A 2 -9.69 5.50 21.08
N GLU A 3 -10.90 4.93 21.17
CA GLU A 3 -11.51 4.11 20.10
C GLU A 3 -11.54 4.87 18.75
N GLU A 4 -11.77 6.19 18.81
CA GLU A 4 -11.74 7.10 17.65
C GLU A 4 -10.37 7.08 16.91
N GLN A 5 -9.26 7.01 17.66
CA GLN A 5 -7.92 6.91 17.08
C GLN A 5 -7.70 5.57 16.38
N GLN A 6 -8.32 4.49 16.86
CA GLN A 6 -8.23 3.17 16.21
C GLN A 6 -9.04 3.13 14.92
N THR A 7 -10.22 3.77 14.90
CA THR A 7 -11.04 3.90 13.69
C THR A 7 -10.32 4.70 12.61
N ASP A 8 -9.73 5.84 12.97
CA ASP A 8 -8.97 6.68 12.03
C ASP A 8 -7.75 5.95 11.44
N LEU A 9 -7.03 5.19 12.27
CA LEU A 9 -5.91 4.36 11.82
C LEU A 9 -6.39 3.25 10.87
N GLY A 10 -7.53 2.62 11.16
CA GLY A 10 -8.13 1.61 10.29
C GLY A 10 -8.52 2.17 8.93
N ILE A 11 -9.18 3.33 8.89
CA ILE A 11 -9.50 4.04 7.66
C ILE A 11 -8.21 4.34 6.89
N LYS A 12 -7.17 4.82 7.57
CA LYS A 12 -5.90 5.15 6.91
C LYS A 12 -5.20 3.93 6.31
N ILE A 13 -5.25 2.79 6.99
CA ILE A 13 -4.72 1.52 6.49
C ILE A 13 -5.47 1.10 5.23
N GLU A 14 -6.80 1.19 5.21
CA GLU A 14 -7.60 0.82 4.05
C GLU A 14 -7.37 1.75 2.85
N GLU A 15 -7.20 3.06 3.08
CA GLU A 15 -6.78 4.01 2.04
C GLU A 15 -5.44 3.59 1.40
N LEU A 16 -4.42 3.34 2.24
CA LEU A 16 -3.08 2.95 1.78
C LEU A 16 -3.09 1.62 1.04
N LYS A 17 -3.90 0.64 1.51
CA LYS A 17 -4.11 -0.64 0.81
C LYS A 17 -4.80 -0.45 -0.53
N SER A 18 -5.79 0.44 -0.60
CA SER A 18 -6.49 0.76 -1.85
C SER A 18 -5.54 1.40 -2.87
N GLU A 19 -4.73 2.38 -2.45
CA GLU A 19 -3.71 3.01 -3.28
C GLU A 19 -2.66 1.99 -3.76
N HIS A 20 -2.21 1.11 -2.86
CA HIS A 20 -1.31 0.01 -3.22
C HIS A 20 -1.91 -0.94 -4.27
N ARG A 21 -3.20 -1.30 -4.15
CA ARG A 21 -3.91 -2.12 -5.15
C ARG A 21 -4.04 -1.40 -6.49
N ALA A 22 -4.31 -0.10 -6.48
CA ALA A 22 -4.39 0.70 -7.70
C ALA A 22 -3.04 0.74 -8.44
N LEU A 23 -1.93 0.96 -7.72
CA LEU A 23 -0.58 0.91 -8.29
C LEU A 23 -0.20 -0.48 -8.80
N ASP A 24 -0.70 -1.54 -8.18
CA ASP A 24 -0.47 -2.89 -8.66
C ASP A 24 -1.18 -3.17 -9.98
N LYS A 25 -2.42 -2.67 -10.11
CA LYS A 25 -3.17 -2.74 -11.36
C LYS A 25 -2.49 -1.95 -12.47
N GLU A 26 -2.05 -0.72 -12.19
CA GLU A 26 -1.29 0.10 -13.14
C GLU A 26 -0.01 -0.60 -13.59
N LEU A 27 0.71 -1.25 -12.66
CA LEU A 27 1.90 -2.04 -12.99
C LEU A 27 1.55 -3.25 -13.86
N GLN A 28 0.46 -3.96 -13.58
CA GLN A 28 -0.01 -5.07 -14.40
C GLN A 28 -0.38 -4.60 -15.81
N ASP A 29 -1.08 -3.47 -15.93
CA ASP A 29 -1.47 -2.89 -17.22
C ASP A 29 -0.22 -2.50 -18.05
N ILE A 30 0.79 -1.90 -17.41
CA ILE A 30 2.07 -1.55 -18.05
C ILE A 30 2.85 -2.80 -18.50
N VAL A 31 2.83 -3.86 -17.69
CA VAL A 31 3.52 -5.13 -18.02
C VAL A 31 2.78 -5.91 -19.10
N ALA A 32 1.44 -5.86 -19.09
CA ALA A 32 0.59 -6.50 -20.09
C ALA A 32 0.57 -5.76 -21.43
N GLY A 33 0.84 -4.44 -21.42
CA GLY A 33 1.03 -3.63 -22.61
C GLY A 33 2.26 -4.07 -23.41
N THR A 34 2.03 -4.80 -24.50
CA THR A 34 3.08 -5.27 -25.41
C THR A 34 3.71 -4.10 -26.15
N GLY A 35 4.81 -3.56 -25.63
CA GLY A 35 5.62 -2.56 -26.34
C GLY A 35 6.45 -1.70 -25.41
N THR A 36 7.70 -2.08 -25.19
CA THR A 36 8.71 -1.22 -24.53
C THR A 36 8.27 -0.71 -23.15
N ALA A 37 7.83 -1.61 -22.27
CA ALA A 37 7.55 -1.23 -20.90
C ALA A 37 8.81 -0.61 -20.27
N ASP A 38 8.74 0.68 -19.95
CA ASP A 38 9.87 1.42 -19.43
C ASP A 38 10.28 0.80 -18.09
N GLN A 39 11.41 0.09 -18.10
CA GLN A 39 11.92 -0.59 -16.91
C GLN A 39 12.20 0.40 -15.78
N LEU A 40 12.49 1.67 -16.08
CA LEU A 40 12.63 2.73 -15.09
C LEU A 40 11.28 3.06 -14.43
N MET A 41 10.23 3.18 -15.23
CA MET A 41 8.85 3.40 -14.76
C MET A 41 8.39 2.24 -13.87
N ILE A 42 8.59 1.00 -14.30
CA ILE A 42 8.27 -0.20 -13.50
C ILE A 42 9.06 -0.20 -12.19
N LYS A 43 10.36 0.11 -12.21
CA LYS A 43 11.18 0.18 -10.99
C LYS A 43 10.67 1.26 -10.02
N ARG A 44 10.26 2.43 -10.53
CA ARG A 44 9.67 3.51 -9.71
C ARG A 44 8.35 3.08 -9.09
N LEU A 45 7.47 2.47 -9.86
CA LEU A 45 6.18 1.95 -9.38
C LEU A 45 6.37 0.86 -8.32
N LYS A 46 7.27 -0.10 -8.54
CA LYS A 46 7.62 -1.12 -7.54
C LYS A 46 8.16 -0.52 -6.25
N LYS A 47 9.03 0.50 -6.35
CA LYS A 47 9.55 1.22 -5.18
C LYS A 47 8.43 1.93 -4.41
N ARG A 48 7.52 2.61 -5.12
CA ARG A 48 6.37 3.29 -4.51
C ARG A 48 5.41 2.29 -3.84
N LYS A 49 5.16 1.16 -4.50
CA LYS A 49 4.40 0.03 -3.95
C LYS A 49 5.03 -0.52 -2.67
N LEU A 50 6.36 -0.70 -2.65
CA LEU A 50 7.08 -1.15 -1.46
C LEU A 50 6.94 -0.15 -0.29
N VAL A 51 7.11 1.14 -0.55
CA VAL A 51 6.96 2.19 0.49
C VAL A 51 5.55 2.20 1.07
N LEU A 52 4.51 2.10 0.23
CA LEU A 52 3.12 2.02 0.71
C LEU A 52 2.89 0.74 1.52
N LYS A 53 3.46 -0.38 1.09
CA LYS A 53 3.43 -1.64 1.82
C LYS A 53 4.04 -1.50 3.20
N ASP A 54 5.24 -0.96 3.28
CA ASP A 54 5.95 -0.76 4.55
C ASP A 54 5.19 0.21 5.46
N ALA A 55 4.58 1.25 4.88
CA ALA A 55 3.79 2.23 5.62
C ALA A 55 2.52 1.62 6.25
N PHE A 56 1.69 0.91 5.49
CA PHE A 56 0.51 0.27 6.05
C PHE A 56 0.88 -0.88 6.98
N THR A 57 1.96 -1.62 6.70
CA THR A 57 2.42 -2.73 7.55
C THR A 57 2.94 -2.22 8.89
N SER A 58 3.60 -1.05 8.92
CA SER A 58 4.01 -0.39 10.16
C SER A 58 2.81 0.12 10.94
N LEU A 59 1.79 0.67 10.26
CA LEU A 59 0.54 1.10 10.89
C LEU A 59 -0.25 -0.09 11.44
N GLU A 60 -0.38 -1.17 10.67
CA GLU A 60 -0.96 -2.45 11.12
C GLU A 60 -0.17 -3.01 12.30
N SER A 61 1.16 -2.98 12.27
CA SER A 61 1.98 -3.43 13.40
C SER A 61 1.86 -2.54 14.65
N LYS A 62 1.30 -1.34 14.56
CA LYS A 62 0.95 -0.48 15.71
C LYS A 62 -0.47 -0.70 16.19
N LEU A 63 -1.36 -1.16 15.29
CA LEU A 63 -2.75 -1.48 15.59
C LEU A 63 -2.94 -2.92 16.09
N ILE A 64 -2.24 -3.91 15.50
CA ILE A 64 -2.23 -5.34 15.86
C ILE A 64 -1.81 -5.59 17.32
N PRO A 65 -0.81 -4.89 17.91
CA PRO A 65 -0.53 -4.99 19.35
C PRO A 65 -1.74 -4.67 20.22
N ASN A 66 -2.70 -3.90 19.70
CA ASN A 66 -3.95 -3.52 20.36
C ASN A 66 -5.13 -4.45 20.01
N LEU A 67 -4.97 -5.33 19.01
CA LEU A 67 -6.00 -6.27 18.56
C LEU A 67 -5.81 -7.69 19.15
N LEU A 68 -4.63 -7.97 19.70
CA LEU A 68 -4.23 -9.24 20.32
C LEU A 68 -3.90 -9.12 21.83
N ALA A 69 -4.14 -7.95 22.44
CA ALA A 69 -3.95 -7.70 23.88
C ALA A 69 -5.26 -7.82 24.65
#